data_AF-A0A7S2DE10-F1
#
_entry.id   AF-A0A7S2DE10-F1
#
_cell.length_a   1.000
_cell.length_b   1.000
_cell.length_c   1.000
_cell.angle_alpha   90.00
_cell.angle_beta   90.00
_cell.angle_gamma   90.00
#
_symmetry.space_group_name_H-M   'P 1'
#
loop_
_entity.id
_entity.type
_entity.pdbx_description
1 polymer ?
#
loop_
_entity_poly.entity_id
_entity_poly.type
_entity_poly.pdbx_seq_one_letter_code
_entity_poly.pdbx_strand_id
1 'polypeptide(L)'
;GWCVRAKGRNSCMTASRLLASLFFFCVSTLVAATSDSSPLPLITKLQHEHANRAPTHPQRYHGRLPHRARRLSDSTLTRSNTVPIRLLTNYDSLFEDRAPKYSACFREGEWFRRGLPSVQPHATASGPADRVETCVRGDGEGSSASDGCWGKCLADDVITASGRAKLISVVDLLANDVSKYLAVRPTANLSFTVSDGAYARALTAKGYTPEASCAADCRVLSGVHVADGYCDGGLGWGSDVVLSVTKPPGIAGVAGTGSSCASDQSGRPLWIVLAWHKALSGIESKTTASAAEAERGFVMHEILHGLGFVNSMFNYARDSAGQRKYMI
;
A
#
# COMPACT_ATOMS: atom_id res chain seq x y z
N GLY A 1 -10.38 -2.29 35.51
CA GLY A 1 -11.70 -2.60 34.93
C GLY A 1 -12.75 -1.84 35.71
N TRP A 2 -13.64 -1.12 35.04
CA TRP A 2 -14.70 -0.35 35.69
C TRP A 2 -16.00 -1.15 35.62
N CYS A 3 -16.54 -1.55 36.77
CA CYS A 3 -17.88 -2.13 36.89
C CYS A 3 -18.82 -1.05 37.42
N VAL A 4 -19.79 -0.63 36.61
CA VAL A 4 -20.89 0.23 37.10
C VAL A 4 -22.08 -0.66 37.44
N ARG A 5 -22.59 -0.52 38.67
CA ARG A 5 -23.72 -1.28 39.20
C ARG A 5 -25.00 -0.49 38.93
N ALA A 6 -25.81 -0.93 37.97
CA ALA A 6 -27.18 -0.45 37.81
C ALA A 6 -28.15 -1.64 37.88
N LYS A 7 -29.04 -1.59 38.88
CA LYS A 7 -30.26 -2.40 39.08
C LYS A 7 -30.24 -3.82 38.48
N GLY A 8 -29.73 -4.77 39.25
CA GLY A 8 -30.28 -6.12 39.30
C GLY A 8 -29.80 -7.16 38.28
N ARG A 9 -28.81 -6.89 37.41
CA ARG A 9 -28.13 -7.93 36.63
C ARG A 9 -26.63 -7.68 36.54
N ASN A 10 -25.83 -8.62 37.03
CA ASN A 10 -24.39 -8.65 36.77
C ASN A 10 -24.16 -9.05 35.31
N SER A 11 -23.80 -8.10 34.45
CA SER A 11 -23.27 -8.40 33.11
C SER A 11 -21.83 -7.92 33.05
N CYS A 12 -20.90 -8.88 33.09
CA CYS A 12 -19.49 -8.65 32.83
C CYS A 12 -19.30 -8.76 31.31
N MET A 13 -19.05 -7.64 30.63
CA MET A 13 -18.77 -7.67 29.19
C MET A 13 -17.33 -8.15 28.95
N THR A 14 -17.19 -9.31 28.30
CA THR A 14 -15.92 -9.81 27.78
C THR A 14 -15.51 -9.02 26.52
N ALA A 15 -14.20 -8.83 26.36
CA ALA A 15 -13.56 -7.98 25.34
C ALA A 15 -13.84 -8.35 23.86
N SER A 16 -14.61 -9.40 23.59
CA SER A 16 -14.90 -9.86 22.22
C SER A 16 -15.93 -9.03 21.45
N ARG A 17 -16.59 -8.04 22.08
CA ARG A 17 -17.57 -7.17 21.39
C ARG A 17 -17.00 -5.84 20.88
N LEU A 18 -15.78 -5.46 21.26
CA LEU A 18 -15.20 -4.19 20.80
C LEU A 18 -14.73 -4.21 19.33
N LEU A 19 -14.41 -5.37 18.77
CA LEU A 19 -13.98 -5.49 17.36
C LEU A 19 -15.15 -5.43 16.38
N ALA A 20 -16.35 -5.81 16.80
CA ALA A 20 -17.56 -5.73 15.96
C ALA A 20 -18.14 -4.30 15.89
N SER A 21 -17.91 -3.47 16.92
CA SER A 21 -18.42 -2.08 16.96
C SER A 21 -17.59 -1.09 16.15
N LEU A 22 -16.36 -1.42 15.77
CA LEU A 22 -15.55 -0.61 14.83
C LEU A 22 -16.01 -0.77 13.37
N PHE A 23 -16.79 -1.81 13.05
CA PHE A 23 -17.34 -2.03 11.70
C PHE A 23 -18.68 -1.31 11.46
N PHE A 24 -19.35 -0.80 12.49
CA PHE A 24 -20.72 -0.26 12.37
C PHE A 24 -20.85 1.27 12.50
N PHE A 25 -19.77 1.99 12.83
CA PHE A 25 -19.75 3.46 12.82
C PHE A 25 -19.04 3.98 11.57
N CYS A 26 -19.60 3.65 10.40
CA CYS A 26 -19.33 4.36 9.15
C CYS A 26 -20.66 4.53 8.39
N VAL A 27 -21.66 5.07 9.09
CA VAL A 27 -22.86 5.60 8.46
C VAL A 27 -22.86 7.11 8.73
N SER A 28 -22.16 7.84 7.88
CA SER A 28 -22.31 9.28 7.78
C SER A 28 -22.19 9.64 6.30
N THR A 29 -23.37 9.88 5.71
CA THR A 29 -23.59 10.52 4.41
C THR A 29 -22.81 9.93 3.23
N LEU A 30 -23.26 8.77 2.74
CA LEU A 30 -23.08 8.42 1.33
C LEU A 30 -23.91 9.41 0.48
N VAL A 31 -23.26 10.42 -0.06
CA VAL A 31 -23.65 10.89 -1.38
C VAL A 31 -23.38 9.71 -2.30
N ALA A 32 -24.41 9.22 -2.98
CA ALA A 32 -24.30 8.16 -3.96
C ALA A 32 -23.43 8.65 -5.13
N ALA A 33 -22.11 8.46 -5.00
CA ALA A 33 -21.22 8.45 -6.14
C ALA A 33 -21.51 7.16 -6.91
N THR A 34 -21.90 7.30 -8.17
CA THR A 34 -22.11 6.24 -9.13
C THR A 34 -20.93 5.26 -9.13
N SER A 35 -21.26 3.97 -9.25
CA SER A 35 -20.40 2.81 -9.02
C SER A 35 -19.32 2.59 -10.08
N ASP A 36 -18.44 3.55 -10.30
CA ASP A 36 -17.12 3.24 -10.86
C ASP A 36 -16.23 2.80 -9.70
N SER A 37 -15.96 1.50 -9.62
CA SER A 37 -15.03 0.94 -8.65
C SER A 37 -13.72 1.71 -8.68
N SER A 38 -13.22 2.13 -7.51
CA SER A 38 -11.90 2.77 -7.38
C SER A 38 -10.86 1.97 -8.18
N PRO A 39 -10.07 2.61 -9.07
CA PRO A 39 -9.15 1.89 -9.93
C PRO A 39 -8.13 1.15 -9.08
N LEU A 40 -8.06 -0.17 -9.27
CA LEU A 40 -7.10 -1.01 -8.55
C LEU A 40 -5.68 -0.58 -8.91
N PRO A 41 -4.75 -0.53 -7.94
CA PRO A 41 -3.34 -0.35 -8.21
C PRO A 41 -2.86 -1.40 -9.23
N LEU A 42 -1.99 -0.99 -10.15
CA LEU A 42 -1.54 -1.84 -11.26
C LEU A 42 -0.97 -3.18 -10.77
N ILE A 43 -0.17 -3.17 -9.70
CA ILE A 43 0.36 -4.39 -9.11
C ILE A 43 -0.75 -5.32 -8.63
N THR A 44 -1.81 -4.79 -8.03
CA THR A 44 -2.98 -5.56 -7.58
C THR A 44 -3.72 -6.18 -8.77
N LYS A 45 -3.88 -5.44 -9.88
CA LYS A 45 -4.46 -5.97 -11.12
C LYS A 45 -3.64 -7.14 -11.66
N LEU A 46 -2.31 -6.99 -11.76
CA LEU A 46 -1.42 -8.06 -12.22
C LEU A 46 -1.41 -9.25 -11.25
N GLN A 47 -1.52 -9.03 -9.93
CA GLN A 47 -1.71 -10.11 -8.97
C GLN A 47 -2.97 -10.90 -9.30
N HIS A 48 -4.10 -10.24 -9.53
CA HIS A 48 -5.37 -10.92 -9.83
C HIS A 48 -5.32 -11.71 -11.15
N GLU A 49 -4.73 -11.12 -12.20
CA GLU A 49 -4.53 -11.77 -13.52
C GLU A 49 -3.61 -13.00 -13.43
N HIS A 50 -2.71 -13.04 -12.44
CA HIS A 50 -1.74 -14.11 -12.23
C HIS A 50 -1.99 -14.92 -10.95
N ALA A 51 -3.25 -15.26 -10.68
CA ALA A 51 -3.67 -16.15 -9.58
C ALA A 51 -3.17 -15.71 -8.19
N ASN A 52 -3.17 -14.40 -7.94
CA ASN A 52 -2.67 -13.71 -6.75
C ASN A 52 -1.20 -14.04 -6.42
N ARG A 53 -0.38 -14.29 -7.45
CA ARG A 53 1.06 -14.44 -7.28
C ARG A 53 1.68 -13.11 -6.87
N ALA A 54 2.01 -12.93 -5.59
CA ALA A 54 2.74 -11.76 -5.12
C ALA A 54 4.27 -11.91 -5.32
N PRO A 55 5.01 -10.81 -5.55
CA PRO A 55 6.48 -10.84 -5.56
C PRO A 55 7.02 -11.39 -4.23
N THR A 56 7.83 -12.45 -4.29
CA THR A 56 8.28 -13.20 -3.11
C THR A 56 9.72 -12.86 -2.77
N HIS A 57 9.97 -12.43 -1.52
CA HIS A 57 11.28 -12.08 -0.99
C HIS A 57 11.59 -12.94 0.23
N PRO A 58 12.65 -13.76 0.19
CA PRO A 58 12.94 -14.67 1.28
C PRO A 58 13.22 -13.97 2.63
N GLN A 59 12.45 -14.30 3.68
CA GLN A 59 12.67 -13.76 5.03
C GLN A 59 13.16 -14.81 6.02
N ARG A 60 13.90 -14.33 7.03
CA ARG A 60 14.21 -15.07 8.26
C ARG A 60 13.41 -14.47 9.42
N TYR A 61 12.74 -15.32 10.17
CA TYR A 61 11.96 -14.95 11.35
C TYR A 61 12.65 -15.38 12.63
N HIS A 62 12.32 -14.71 13.73
CA HIS A 62 12.77 -15.11 15.05
C HIS A 62 12.19 -16.45 15.51
N GLY A 63 13.05 -17.29 16.07
CA GLY A 63 12.72 -18.61 16.60
C GLY A 63 13.08 -19.74 15.62
N ARG A 64 13.69 -20.81 16.13
CA ARG A 64 13.87 -22.06 15.37
C ARG A 64 12.48 -22.64 15.10
N LEU A 65 12.00 -22.53 13.87
CA LEU A 65 10.99 -23.45 13.38
C LEU A 65 11.66 -24.48 12.47
N PRO A 66 11.31 -25.76 12.59
CA PRO A 66 11.82 -26.79 11.69
C PRO A 66 11.47 -26.42 10.23
N HIS A 67 12.31 -26.85 9.29
CA HIS A 67 12.27 -26.59 7.83
C HIS A 67 10.93 -26.82 7.10
N ARG A 68 9.85 -27.16 7.81
CA ARG A 68 8.49 -27.41 7.31
C ARG A 68 7.43 -26.42 7.82
N ALA A 69 7.80 -25.23 8.29
CA ALA A 69 6.83 -24.19 8.68
C ALA A 69 6.08 -23.52 7.50
N ARG A 70 5.69 -24.29 6.48
CA ARG A 70 4.63 -23.91 5.52
C ARG A 70 3.25 -23.86 6.17
N ARG A 71 3.13 -24.34 7.42
CA ARG A 71 1.88 -24.45 8.15
C ARG A 71 1.94 -23.59 9.41
N LEU A 72 0.92 -22.76 9.59
CA LEU A 72 0.60 -22.10 10.87
C LEU A 72 0.25 -23.13 11.98
N SER A 73 0.30 -24.45 11.71
CA SER A 73 -0.04 -25.51 12.66
C SER A 73 0.95 -25.66 13.80
N ASP A 74 2.24 -25.35 13.61
CA ASP A 74 3.28 -25.70 14.59
C ASP A 74 3.68 -24.54 15.51
N SER A 75 3.10 -23.35 15.31
CA SER A 75 3.27 -22.23 16.23
C SER A 75 2.02 -21.35 16.26
N THR A 76 1.09 -21.65 17.16
CA THR A 76 0.02 -20.71 17.55
C THR A 76 0.66 -19.34 17.84
N LEU A 77 0.15 -18.28 17.20
CA LEU A 77 0.59 -16.92 17.51
C LEU A 77 0.16 -16.59 18.95
N THR A 78 1.11 -16.25 19.80
CA THR A 78 0.91 -15.93 21.21
C THR A 78 1.52 -14.56 21.51
N ARG A 79 1.08 -13.93 22.59
CA ARG A 79 1.72 -12.71 23.10
C ARG A 79 3.21 -12.87 23.37
N SER A 80 3.68 -14.08 23.64
CA SER A 80 5.09 -14.37 23.90
C SER A 80 5.94 -14.55 22.63
N ASN A 81 5.33 -14.79 21.47
CA ASN A 81 6.05 -14.98 20.19
C ASN A 81 5.72 -13.92 19.13
N THR A 82 4.88 -12.94 19.46
CA THR A 82 4.56 -11.78 18.63
C THR A 82 4.97 -10.47 19.28
N VAL A 83 5.27 -9.48 18.45
CA VAL A 83 5.49 -8.08 18.85
C VAL A 83 4.52 -7.17 18.10
N PRO A 84 4.21 -5.96 18.59
CA PRO A 84 3.55 -4.94 17.77
C PRO A 84 4.26 -4.80 16.42
N ILE A 85 3.50 -4.71 15.33
CA ILE A 85 4.09 -4.57 13.99
C ILE A 85 4.94 -3.30 13.94
N ARG A 86 6.17 -3.43 13.41
CA ARG A 86 7.08 -2.29 13.23
C ARG A 86 7.08 -1.86 11.77
N LEU A 87 6.41 -0.76 11.47
CA LEU A 87 6.36 -0.17 10.13
C LEU A 87 7.56 0.77 9.93
N LEU A 88 8.40 0.49 8.93
CA LEU A 88 9.38 1.47 8.45
C LEU A 88 8.70 2.37 7.42
N THR A 89 8.49 3.64 7.75
CA THR A 89 7.93 4.60 6.79
C THR A 89 8.98 5.05 5.79
N ASN A 90 8.63 5.01 4.50
CA ASN A 90 9.45 5.47 3.38
C ASN A 90 8.71 6.58 2.62
N TYR A 91 9.30 7.77 2.60
CA TYR A 91 8.73 8.97 2.00
C TYR A 91 9.48 9.43 0.75
N ASP A 92 10.47 8.68 0.27
CA ASP A 92 11.36 9.13 -0.80
C ASP A 92 10.64 9.44 -2.11
N SER A 93 9.53 8.75 -2.35
CA SER A 93 8.66 8.99 -3.52
C SER A 93 7.93 10.35 -3.49
N LEU A 94 8.05 11.12 -2.40
CA LEU A 94 7.51 12.47 -2.25
C LEU A 94 8.55 13.57 -2.56
N PHE A 95 9.77 13.20 -2.93
CA PHE A 95 10.85 14.13 -3.22
C PHE A 95 11.28 14.04 -4.69
N GLU A 96 11.46 15.19 -5.34
CA GLU A 96 11.69 15.27 -6.79
C GLU A 96 12.97 14.56 -7.24
N ASP A 97 14.01 14.61 -6.41
CA ASP A 97 15.31 13.99 -6.66
C ASP A 97 15.30 12.47 -6.51
N ARG A 98 14.25 11.89 -5.91
CA ARG A 98 14.19 10.45 -5.57
C ARG A 98 12.99 9.71 -6.17
N ALA A 99 11.87 10.39 -6.38
CA ALA A 99 10.66 9.78 -6.93
C ALA A 99 10.94 9.13 -8.29
N PRO A 100 10.39 7.93 -8.55
CA PRO A 100 10.46 7.34 -9.88
C PRO A 100 9.93 8.31 -10.94
N LYS A 101 10.56 8.32 -12.12
CA LYS A 101 10.15 9.22 -13.20
C LYS A 101 8.67 9.06 -13.53
N TYR A 102 7.98 10.19 -13.66
CA TYR A 102 6.56 10.28 -14.01
C TYR A 102 5.58 9.67 -12.99
N SER A 103 6.02 9.29 -11.78
CA SER A 103 5.12 8.73 -10.76
C SER A 103 4.45 9.77 -9.87
N ALA A 104 4.94 11.00 -9.88
CA ALA A 104 4.49 12.11 -9.05
C ALA A 104 4.62 13.44 -9.80
N CYS A 105 3.92 14.47 -9.31
CA CYS A 105 3.93 15.81 -9.87
C CYS A 105 4.66 16.78 -8.93
N PHE A 106 5.70 17.45 -9.43
CA PHE A 106 6.43 18.48 -8.66
C PHE A 106 6.19 19.88 -9.21
N ARG A 107 5.75 19.98 -10.48
CA ARG A 107 5.31 21.22 -11.11
C ARG A 107 4.06 21.01 -11.95
N GLU A 108 3.26 22.07 -12.09
CA GLU A 108 2.10 22.07 -12.98
C GLU A 108 2.54 21.98 -14.45
N GLY A 109 1.78 21.25 -15.26
CA GLY A 109 2.06 21.03 -16.68
C GLY A 109 3.12 19.96 -16.97
N GLU A 110 3.81 19.43 -15.95
CA GLU A 110 4.70 18.28 -16.12
C GLU A 110 3.92 17.02 -16.51
N TRP A 111 4.59 16.11 -17.21
CA TRP A 111 4.01 14.83 -17.56
C TRP A 111 4.05 13.87 -16.38
N PHE A 112 2.96 13.12 -16.22
CA PHE A 112 2.91 11.94 -15.37
C PHE A 112 2.43 10.73 -16.17
N ARG A 113 2.70 9.56 -15.61
CA ARG A 113 2.26 8.28 -16.13
C ARG A 113 1.37 7.59 -15.11
N ARG A 114 0.23 7.09 -15.57
CA ARG A 114 -0.59 6.15 -14.80
C ARG A 114 -0.44 4.75 -15.39
N GLY A 115 -0.23 3.75 -14.54
CA GLY A 115 -0.05 2.36 -14.99
C GLY A 115 1.14 2.17 -15.93
N LEU A 116 0.95 1.36 -16.96
CA LEU A 116 1.93 1.04 -18.01
C LEU A 116 1.31 1.27 -19.39
N PRO A 117 1.29 2.53 -19.87
CA PRO A 117 0.75 2.88 -21.18
C PRO A 117 1.39 2.03 -22.28
N SER A 118 0.58 1.54 -23.20
CA SER A 118 1.02 0.72 -24.34
C SER A 118 1.67 1.52 -25.47
N VAL A 119 1.58 2.86 -25.42
CA VAL A 119 1.93 3.73 -26.55
C VAL A 119 3.44 3.72 -26.80
N GLN A 120 3.82 3.15 -27.92
CA GLN A 120 5.12 3.38 -28.54
C GLN A 120 5.08 4.66 -29.41
N PRO A 121 6.18 5.43 -29.50
CA PRO A 121 7.48 5.19 -28.85
C PRO A 121 7.41 5.37 -27.33
N HIS A 122 8.16 4.54 -26.61
CA HIS A 122 8.25 4.59 -25.15
C HIS A 122 8.67 5.98 -24.66
N ALA A 123 8.37 6.25 -23.39
CA ALA A 123 8.69 7.50 -22.70
C ALA A 123 10.07 8.05 -23.10
N THR A 124 10.11 9.30 -23.55
CA THR A 124 11.36 10.06 -23.68
C THR A 124 11.79 10.58 -22.31
N ALA A 125 12.93 11.26 -22.23
CA ALA A 125 13.32 11.95 -20.99
C ALA A 125 12.33 13.05 -20.56
N SER A 126 11.44 13.51 -21.44
CA SER A 126 10.53 14.64 -21.22
C SER A 126 9.05 14.26 -21.26
N GLY A 127 8.70 12.97 -21.18
CA GLY A 127 7.31 12.49 -21.26
C GLY A 127 7.04 11.61 -22.48
N PRO A 128 5.77 11.45 -22.91
CA PRO A 128 5.44 10.62 -24.07
C PRO A 128 6.07 11.18 -25.34
N ALA A 129 6.51 10.29 -26.25
CA ALA A 129 7.27 10.69 -27.43
C ALA A 129 6.44 11.52 -28.43
N ASP A 130 5.15 11.26 -28.53
CA ASP A 130 4.19 12.00 -29.35
C ASP A 130 3.71 13.31 -28.67
N ARG A 131 4.01 13.50 -27.38
CA ARG A 131 3.56 14.62 -26.54
C ARG A 131 2.03 14.76 -26.46
N VAL A 132 1.30 13.65 -26.62
CA VAL A 132 -0.17 13.63 -26.57
C VAL A 132 -0.64 13.13 -25.20
N GLU A 133 -1.63 13.82 -24.64
CA GLU A 133 -2.33 13.38 -23.43
C GLU A 133 -3.30 12.25 -23.79
N THR A 134 -3.17 11.12 -23.09
CA THR A 134 -4.03 9.95 -23.26
C THR A 134 -4.82 9.61 -22.00
N CYS A 135 -4.49 10.23 -20.86
CA CYS A 135 -5.31 10.13 -19.66
C CYS A 135 -6.56 10.98 -19.83
N VAL A 136 -7.71 10.37 -19.62
CA VAL A 136 -8.96 11.11 -19.41
C VAL A 136 -8.96 11.58 -17.96
N ARG A 137 -9.21 12.87 -17.71
CA ARG A 137 -9.39 13.42 -16.36
C ARG A 137 -10.89 13.57 -16.08
N GLY A 138 -11.33 13.21 -14.87
CA GLY A 138 -12.75 13.25 -14.51
C GLY A 138 -13.52 12.00 -14.94
N ASP A 139 -14.69 12.16 -15.56
CA ASP A 139 -15.54 11.03 -15.97
C ASP A 139 -14.80 10.14 -16.99
N GLY A 140 -14.62 8.87 -16.65
CA GLY A 140 -13.84 7.91 -17.45
C GLY A 140 -12.35 7.81 -17.11
N GLU A 141 -11.85 8.56 -16.12
CA GLU A 141 -10.44 8.50 -15.69
C GLU A 141 -10.04 7.07 -15.27
N GLY A 142 -10.91 6.34 -14.56
CA GLY A 142 -10.66 4.96 -14.12
C GLY A 142 -10.44 3.96 -15.28
N SER A 143 -11.06 4.19 -16.43
CA SER A 143 -10.87 3.35 -17.62
C SER A 143 -9.51 3.60 -18.27
N SER A 144 -9.18 4.88 -18.53
CA SER A 144 -7.86 5.26 -19.08
C SER A 144 -6.70 4.86 -18.15
N ALA A 145 -6.94 4.92 -16.84
CA ALA A 145 -5.99 4.45 -15.81
C ALA A 145 -5.68 2.96 -15.91
N SER A 146 -6.68 2.14 -16.25
CA SER A 146 -6.60 0.68 -16.26
C SER A 146 -5.74 0.14 -17.40
N ASP A 147 -5.73 0.84 -18.53
CA ASP A 147 -4.91 0.51 -19.71
C ASP A 147 -3.53 1.17 -19.65
N GLY A 148 -3.38 2.15 -18.76
CA GLY A 148 -2.21 2.97 -18.61
C GLY A 148 -2.22 4.14 -19.58
N CYS A 149 -1.90 5.32 -19.07
CA CYS A 149 -2.05 6.57 -19.82
C CYS A 149 -1.00 7.62 -19.43
N TRP A 150 -0.87 8.63 -20.28
CA TRP A 150 -0.05 9.83 -20.07
C TRP A 150 -0.93 11.04 -19.85
N GLY A 151 -0.64 11.84 -18.83
CA GLY A 151 -1.38 13.07 -18.55
C GLY A 151 -0.47 14.19 -18.08
N LYS A 152 -1.03 15.40 -17.98
CA LYS A 152 -0.33 16.53 -17.36
C LYS A 152 -0.79 16.80 -15.94
N CYS A 153 0.18 17.17 -15.11
CA CYS A 153 -0.01 17.59 -13.74
C CYS A 153 -0.86 18.86 -13.68
N LEU A 154 -1.92 18.82 -12.88
CA LEU A 154 -2.70 20.00 -12.49
C LEU A 154 -2.14 20.58 -11.19
N ALA A 155 -2.51 21.81 -10.83
CA ALA A 155 -2.08 22.44 -9.59
C ALA A 155 -2.35 21.58 -8.34
N ASP A 156 -3.51 20.92 -8.27
CA ASP A 156 -3.89 20.03 -7.14
C ASP A 156 -3.10 18.71 -7.09
N ASP A 157 -2.42 18.35 -8.18
CA ASP A 157 -1.56 17.15 -8.23
C ASP A 157 -0.17 17.43 -7.62
N VAL A 158 0.25 18.70 -7.56
CA VAL A 158 1.61 19.11 -7.21
C VAL A 158 1.94 18.85 -5.74
N ILE A 159 3.08 18.20 -5.50
CA ILE A 159 3.65 17.99 -4.17
C ILE A 159 4.39 19.25 -3.73
N THR A 160 3.70 20.10 -2.98
CA THR A 160 4.32 21.26 -2.34
C THR A 160 5.16 20.84 -1.13
N ALA A 161 6.17 21.63 -0.76
CA ALA A 161 7.02 21.34 0.39
C ALA A 161 6.23 21.31 1.72
N SER A 162 5.29 22.25 1.91
CA SER A 162 4.43 22.33 3.09
C SER A 162 3.43 21.17 3.15
N GLY A 163 2.78 20.86 2.02
CA GLY A 163 1.86 19.73 1.91
C GLY A 163 2.55 18.41 2.21
N ARG A 164 3.75 18.20 1.64
CA ARG A 164 4.60 17.03 1.91
C ARG A 164 4.93 16.88 3.39
N ALA A 165 5.45 17.94 4.02
CA ALA A 165 5.83 17.88 5.44
C ALA A 165 4.63 17.54 6.34
N LYS A 166 3.46 18.09 6.02
CA LYS A 166 2.21 17.79 6.74
C LYS A 166 1.77 16.34 6.52
N LEU A 167 1.78 15.85 5.28
CA LEU A 167 1.43 14.47 4.95
C LEU A 167 2.33 13.47 5.68
N ILE A 168 3.65 13.69 5.69
CA ILE A 168 4.62 12.87 6.45
C ILE A 168 4.21 12.80 7.92
N SER A 169 3.98 13.97 8.55
CA SER A 169 3.61 14.06 9.97
C SER A 169 2.30 13.32 10.28
N VAL A 170 1.30 13.41 9.40
CA VAL A 170 0.01 12.74 9.54
C VAL A 170 0.16 11.23 9.41
N VAL A 171 0.89 10.76 8.39
CA VAL A 171 1.06 9.32 8.17
C VAL A 171 1.90 8.69 9.27
N ASP A 172 2.97 9.34 9.77
CA ASP A 172 3.76 8.81 10.89
C ASP A 172 2.90 8.61 12.15
N LEU A 173 2.02 9.57 12.48
CA LEU A 173 1.10 9.42 13.62
C LEU A 173 0.15 8.23 13.43
N LEU A 174 -0.44 8.10 12.25
CA LEU A 174 -1.46 7.08 11.99
C LEU A 174 -0.84 5.68 11.78
N ALA A 175 0.37 5.58 11.22
CA ALA A 175 1.14 4.34 11.15
C ALA A 175 1.54 3.83 12.55
N ASN A 176 1.91 4.76 13.45
CA ASN A 176 2.13 4.43 14.85
C ASN A 176 0.85 3.94 15.54
N ASP A 177 -0.32 4.48 15.17
CA ASP A 177 -1.59 3.98 15.69
C ASP A 177 -1.92 2.57 15.18
N VAL A 178 -1.74 2.29 13.88
CA VAL A 178 -1.91 0.93 13.33
C VAL A 178 -1.05 -0.09 14.08
N SER A 179 0.19 0.29 14.40
CA SER A 179 1.14 -0.56 15.12
C SER A 179 0.63 -1.00 16.51
N LYS A 180 -0.31 -0.27 17.12
CA LYS A 180 -0.93 -0.63 18.41
C LYS A 180 -2.00 -1.72 18.29
N TYR A 181 -2.56 -1.92 17.10
CA TYR A 181 -3.67 -2.85 16.88
C TYR A 181 -3.22 -4.22 16.37
N LEU A 182 -2.04 -4.30 15.74
CA LEU A 182 -1.58 -5.50 15.04
C LEU A 182 -0.28 -6.03 15.66
N ALA A 183 -0.25 -7.34 15.91
CA ALA A 183 0.94 -8.04 16.36
C ALA A 183 1.39 -9.05 15.31
N VAL A 184 2.69 -9.17 15.12
CA VAL A 184 3.32 -10.04 14.12
C VAL A 184 4.44 -10.86 14.74
N ARG A 185 4.77 -11.98 14.10
CA ARG A 185 6.04 -12.65 14.36
C ARG A 185 7.17 -11.76 13.81
N PRO A 186 8.16 -11.37 14.62
CA PRO A 186 9.17 -10.42 14.19
C PRO A 186 10.10 -11.03 13.13
N THR A 187 10.39 -10.24 12.10
CA THR A 187 11.50 -10.50 11.17
C THR A 187 12.84 -10.27 11.88
N ALA A 188 13.86 -11.05 11.51
CA ALA A 188 15.19 -10.92 12.06
C ALA A 188 16.02 -9.84 11.34
N ASN A 189 15.92 -9.78 10.02
CA ASN A 189 16.47 -8.72 9.18
C ASN A 189 15.61 -8.64 7.92
N LEU A 190 14.80 -7.59 7.80
CA LEU A 190 13.94 -7.41 6.63
C LEU A 190 14.81 -7.08 5.43
N SER A 191 14.82 -7.96 4.43
CA SER A 191 15.67 -7.83 3.25
C SER A 191 14.89 -8.15 1.99
N PHE A 192 15.30 -7.56 0.87
CA PHE A 192 14.67 -7.79 -0.42
C PHE A 192 15.66 -8.38 -1.40
N THR A 193 15.20 -8.71 -2.60
CA THR A 193 16.02 -9.38 -3.62
C THR A 193 16.12 -8.50 -4.86
N VAL A 194 17.31 -8.50 -5.46
CA VAL A 194 17.53 -7.98 -6.80
C VAL A 194 17.02 -9.01 -7.80
N SER A 195 16.13 -8.59 -8.71
CA SER A 195 15.61 -9.41 -9.81
C SER A 195 14.92 -8.52 -10.83
N ASP A 196 14.56 -9.06 -11.99
CA ASP A 196 13.74 -8.37 -12.99
C ASP A 196 12.27 -8.14 -12.56
N GLY A 197 11.88 -8.68 -11.39
CA GLY A 197 10.50 -8.67 -10.89
C GLY A 197 9.70 -9.92 -11.27
N ALA A 198 8.69 -10.22 -10.48
CA ALA A 198 7.79 -11.37 -10.68
C ALA A 198 6.96 -11.24 -11.97
N TYR A 199 6.74 -10.00 -12.44
CA TYR A 199 5.96 -9.70 -13.65
C TYR A 199 6.80 -9.32 -14.87
N ALA A 200 8.12 -9.54 -14.84
CA ALA A 200 9.03 -9.23 -15.94
C ALA A 200 8.53 -9.71 -17.32
N ARG A 201 7.95 -10.92 -17.38
CA ARG A 201 7.38 -11.47 -18.63
C ARG A 201 6.14 -10.69 -19.11
N ALA A 202 5.25 -10.31 -18.20
CA ALA A 202 4.06 -9.51 -18.53
C ALA A 202 4.46 -8.10 -18.98
N LEU A 203 5.49 -7.52 -18.36
CA LEU A 203 6.10 -6.26 -18.77
C LEU A 203 6.70 -6.33 -20.18
N THR A 204 7.48 -7.39 -20.45
CA THR A 204 8.09 -7.63 -21.77
C THR A 204 7.03 -7.80 -22.86
N ALA A 205 5.93 -8.50 -22.57
CA ALA A 205 4.80 -8.65 -23.49
C ALA A 205 4.11 -7.30 -23.81
N LYS A 206 4.24 -6.30 -22.93
CA LYS A 206 3.77 -4.93 -23.14
C LYS A 206 4.84 -4.01 -23.74
N GLY A 207 5.98 -4.56 -24.17
CA GLY A 207 7.09 -3.81 -24.77
C GLY A 207 8.04 -3.13 -23.77
N TYR A 208 7.86 -3.34 -22.46
CA TYR A 208 8.79 -2.80 -21.47
C TYR A 208 10.04 -3.69 -21.37
N THR A 209 11.20 -3.08 -21.11
CA THR A 209 12.43 -3.81 -20.80
C THR A 209 12.61 -3.81 -19.27
N PRO A 210 12.30 -4.92 -18.57
CA PRO A 210 12.54 -5.00 -17.13
C PRO A 210 14.04 -4.92 -16.85
N GLU A 211 14.39 -4.20 -15.80
CA GLU A 211 15.78 -4.08 -15.33
C GLU A 211 15.88 -4.67 -13.92
N ALA A 212 16.88 -5.53 -13.73
CA ALA A 212 17.19 -6.10 -12.44
C ALA A 212 17.46 -4.98 -11.42
N SER A 213 16.61 -4.90 -10.40
CA SER A 213 16.75 -3.91 -9.33
C SER A 213 16.20 -4.46 -8.02
N CYS A 214 16.57 -3.83 -6.92
CA CYS A 214 16.05 -4.18 -5.61
C CYS A 214 14.52 -4.00 -5.59
N ALA A 215 13.78 -5.06 -5.24
CA ALA A 215 12.31 -5.06 -5.23
C ALA A 215 11.67 -4.41 -6.47
N ALA A 216 12.13 -4.81 -7.67
CA ALA A 216 11.79 -4.20 -8.96
C ALA A 216 10.28 -3.94 -9.16
N ASP A 217 9.41 -4.86 -8.75
CA ASP A 217 7.95 -4.70 -8.87
C ASP A 217 7.42 -3.51 -8.06
N CYS A 218 7.97 -3.22 -6.87
CA CYS A 218 7.60 -2.05 -6.09
C CYS A 218 7.93 -0.74 -6.83
N ARG A 219 9.12 -0.69 -7.45
CA ARG A 219 9.55 0.48 -8.21
C ARG A 219 8.72 0.68 -9.47
N VAL A 220 8.56 -0.37 -10.27
CA VAL A 220 7.96 -0.29 -11.60
C VAL A 220 6.43 -0.20 -11.56
N LEU A 221 5.79 -0.99 -10.68
CA LEU A 221 4.34 -1.16 -10.67
C LEU A 221 3.62 -0.34 -9.59
N SER A 222 4.35 0.11 -8.57
CA SER A 222 3.79 0.92 -7.48
C SER A 222 4.36 2.33 -7.40
N GLY A 223 5.30 2.71 -8.28
CA GLY A 223 5.86 4.06 -8.32
C GLY A 223 6.63 4.44 -7.05
N VAL A 224 7.23 3.43 -6.40
CA VAL A 224 7.96 3.61 -5.14
C VAL A 224 9.46 3.76 -5.40
N HIS A 225 10.10 4.70 -4.71
CA HIS A 225 11.56 4.70 -4.60
C HIS A 225 12.04 3.55 -3.71
N VAL A 226 12.95 2.73 -4.24
CA VAL A 226 13.58 1.62 -3.53
C VAL A 226 15.09 1.88 -3.46
N ALA A 227 15.61 2.09 -2.26
CA ALA A 227 17.05 2.25 -2.05
C ALA A 227 17.77 0.89 -2.16
N ASP A 228 18.94 0.86 -2.81
CA ASP A 228 19.70 -0.37 -3.04
C ASP A 228 20.11 -1.07 -1.73
N GLY A 229 20.32 -0.31 -0.66
CA GLY A 229 20.62 -0.82 0.69
C GLY A 229 19.57 -1.78 1.26
N TYR A 230 18.35 -1.79 0.71
CA TYR A 230 17.29 -2.72 1.15
C TYR A 230 17.56 -4.16 0.69
N CYS A 231 18.41 -4.33 -0.34
CA CYS A 231 18.91 -5.60 -0.83
C CYS A 231 20.36 -5.86 -0.40
N ASP A 232 21.16 -4.81 -0.23
CA ASP A 232 22.59 -4.89 0.11
C ASP A 232 22.85 -4.94 1.62
N GLY A 233 22.27 -5.94 2.30
CA GLY A 233 22.43 -6.16 3.74
C GLY A 233 21.12 -6.09 4.53
N GLY A 234 20.05 -5.61 3.91
CA GLY A 234 18.73 -5.49 4.52
C GLY A 234 18.60 -4.30 5.47
N LEU A 235 17.41 -4.10 6.01
CA LEU A 235 17.04 -2.97 6.85
C LEU A 235 17.52 -3.10 8.30
N GLY A 236 18.23 -4.18 8.61
CA GLY A 236 18.66 -4.52 9.96
C GLY A 236 17.49 -4.91 10.87
N TRP A 237 17.70 -4.70 12.16
CA TRP A 237 16.76 -5.04 13.21
C TRP A 237 15.81 -3.87 13.46
N GLY A 238 14.50 -4.13 13.53
CA GLY A 238 13.54 -3.11 13.94
C GLY A 238 12.39 -2.86 12.97
N SER A 239 12.30 -3.58 11.85
CA SER A 239 11.23 -3.37 10.86
C SER A 239 10.67 -4.70 10.36
N ASP A 240 9.35 -4.81 10.38
CA ASP A 240 8.59 -5.99 9.95
C ASP A 240 7.97 -5.83 8.56
N VAL A 241 7.69 -4.58 8.19
CA VAL A 241 7.08 -4.15 6.92
C VAL A 241 7.59 -2.74 6.57
N VAL A 242 7.85 -2.48 5.29
CA VAL A 242 8.05 -1.12 4.76
C VAL A 242 6.70 -0.53 4.35
N LEU A 243 6.36 0.65 4.85
CA LEU A 243 5.22 1.45 4.40
C LEU A 243 5.75 2.60 3.52
N SER A 244 5.63 2.47 2.21
CA SER A 244 5.95 3.56 1.29
C SER A 244 4.75 4.44 1.03
N VAL A 245 4.94 5.75 1.11
CA VAL A 245 3.92 6.73 0.77
C VAL A 245 4.25 7.37 -0.55
N THR A 246 3.30 7.34 -1.47
CA THR A 246 3.38 7.97 -2.78
C THR A 246 2.25 8.99 -2.91
N LYS A 247 2.45 9.98 -3.78
CA LYS A 247 1.44 11.00 -4.10
C LYS A 247 1.28 11.09 -5.62
N PRO A 248 0.66 10.07 -6.25
CA PRO A 248 0.28 10.17 -7.65
C PRO A 248 -0.80 11.26 -7.86
N PRO A 249 -1.03 11.68 -9.11
CA PRO A 249 -2.13 12.57 -9.46
C PRO A 249 -3.49 12.08 -8.98
N GLY A 250 -4.33 13.03 -8.59
CA GLY A 250 -5.65 12.76 -8.04
C GLY A 250 -6.59 12.15 -9.07
N ILE A 251 -7.46 11.27 -8.58
CA ILE A 251 -8.59 10.70 -9.34
C ILE A 251 -9.86 11.19 -8.65
N ALA A 252 -10.80 11.71 -9.43
CA ALA A 252 -12.05 12.22 -8.89
C ALA A 252 -12.76 11.14 -8.03
N GLY A 253 -13.17 11.51 -6.81
CA GLY A 253 -13.86 10.60 -5.88
C GLY A 253 -12.97 9.59 -5.15
N VAL A 254 -11.66 9.53 -5.43
CA VAL A 254 -10.74 8.55 -4.81
C VAL A 254 -9.80 9.26 -3.84
N ALA A 255 -9.89 8.91 -2.56
CA ALA A 255 -9.01 9.50 -1.55
C ALA A 255 -7.56 8.98 -1.66
N GLY A 256 -7.42 7.70 -1.94
CA GLY A 256 -6.15 7.01 -2.04
C GLY A 256 -6.35 5.52 -2.31
N THR A 257 -5.25 4.77 -2.33
CA THR A 257 -5.28 3.31 -2.42
C THR A 257 -4.18 2.68 -1.56
N GLY A 258 -4.47 1.50 -1.04
CA GLY A 258 -3.56 0.62 -0.31
C GLY A 258 -3.25 -0.64 -1.10
N SER A 259 -1.96 -0.98 -1.21
CA SER A 259 -1.53 -2.22 -1.88
C SER A 259 -0.26 -2.80 -1.28
N SER A 260 0.11 -4.01 -1.72
CA SER A 260 1.39 -4.63 -1.40
C SER A 260 2.14 -5.00 -2.66
N CYS A 261 3.44 -4.69 -2.66
CA CYS A 261 4.33 -4.97 -3.78
C CYS A 261 5.41 -6.02 -3.48
N ALA A 262 5.49 -6.49 -2.23
CA ALA A 262 6.43 -7.51 -1.83
C ALA A 262 5.83 -8.36 -0.70
N SER A 263 6.09 -9.66 -0.73
CA SER A 263 5.60 -10.64 0.24
C SER A 263 6.70 -11.64 0.63
N ASP A 264 6.54 -12.29 1.78
CA ASP A 264 7.40 -13.41 2.17
C ASP A 264 7.02 -14.72 1.46
N GLN A 265 7.73 -15.81 1.76
CA GLN A 265 7.44 -17.13 1.17
C GLN A 265 6.10 -17.73 1.63
N SER A 266 5.43 -17.11 2.60
CA SER A 266 4.11 -17.48 3.12
C SER A 266 3.00 -16.56 2.60
N GLY A 267 3.33 -15.57 1.75
CA GLY A 267 2.39 -14.58 1.24
C GLY A 267 2.08 -13.43 2.21
N ARG A 268 2.81 -13.30 3.33
CA ARG A 268 2.68 -12.14 4.23
C ARG A 268 3.25 -10.90 3.55
N PRO A 269 2.51 -9.78 3.49
CA PRO A 269 3.04 -8.51 3.00
C PRO A 269 4.29 -8.05 3.77
N LEU A 270 5.30 -7.61 3.03
CA LEU A 270 6.58 -7.09 3.52
C LEU A 270 6.82 -5.64 3.09
N TRP A 271 6.22 -5.25 1.97
CA TRP A 271 6.23 -3.89 1.49
C TRP A 271 4.82 -3.50 1.07
N ILE A 272 4.30 -2.47 1.74
CA ILE A 272 2.98 -1.92 1.50
C ILE A 272 3.11 -0.49 0.98
N VAL A 273 2.14 -0.07 0.18
CA VAL A 273 2.12 1.23 -0.48
C VAL A 273 0.81 1.91 -0.16
N LEU A 274 0.91 3.11 0.40
CA LEU A 274 -0.17 4.08 0.52
C LEU A 274 -0.01 5.10 -0.61
N ALA A 275 -0.89 5.04 -1.61
CA ALA A 275 -0.97 6.05 -2.65
C ALA A 275 -2.01 7.10 -2.25
N TRP A 276 -1.55 8.31 -1.95
CA TRP A 276 -2.39 9.44 -1.59
C TRP A 276 -2.89 10.13 -2.85
N HIS A 277 -4.18 10.05 -3.17
CA HIS A 277 -4.74 10.69 -4.37
C HIS A 277 -5.29 12.09 -4.09
N LYS A 278 -5.73 12.38 -2.85
CA LYS A 278 -6.24 13.71 -2.48
C LYS A 278 -5.25 14.83 -2.78
N ALA A 279 -5.76 16.00 -3.12
CA ALA A 279 -4.95 17.21 -3.15
C ALA A 279 -4.32 17.45 -1.77
N LEU A 280 -3.11 18.02 -1.78
CA LEU A 280 -2.48 18.44 -0.52
C LEU A 280 -2.97 19.82 -0.09
N SER A 281 -3.46 20.64 -1.02
CA SER A 281 -3.99 21.97 -0.74
C SER A 281 -4.99 21.95 0.43
N GLY A 282 -4.72 22.77 1.44
CA GLY A 282 -5.54 22.89 2.64
C GLY A 282 -5.26 21.86 3.75
N ILE A 283 -4.40 20.85 3.56
CA ILE A 283 -3.93 20.04 4.69
C ILE A 283 -2.89 20.82 5.50
N GLU A 284 -2.06 21.62 4.83
CA GLU A 284 -0.98 22.40 5.43
C GLU A 284 -1.46 23.44 6.43
N SER A 285 -2.68 23.98 6.26
CA SER A 285 -3.26 24.98 7.16
C SER A 285 -3.81 24.38 8.47
N LYS A 286 -3.96 23.05 8.54
CA LYS A 286 -4.47 22.36 9.74
C LYS A 286 -3.34 22.05 10.71
N THR A 287 -3.65 22.03 12.01
CA THR A 287 -2.77 21.41 13.00
C THR A 287 -2.59 19.93 12.65
N THR A 288 -1.43 19.35 12.98
CA THR A 288 -1.16 17.95 12.64
C THR A 288 -2.16 17.01 13.28
N ALA A 289 -2.61 17.28 14.52
CA ALA A 289 -3.65 16.49 15.18
C ALA A 289 -5.00 16.56 14.45
N SER A 290 -5.44 17.76 14.05
CA SER A 290 -6.71 17.92 13.31
C SER A 290 -6.66 17.26 11.93
N ALA A 291 -5.53 17.38 11.23
CA ALA A 291 -5.32 16.68 9.97
C ALA A 291 -5.31 15.15 10.18
N ALA A 292 -4.61 14.65 11.20
CA ALA A 292 -4.57 13.23 11.50
C ALA A 292 -5.95 12.66 11.83
N GLU A 293 -6.78 13.37 12.62
CA GLU A 293 -8.15 12.92 12.89
C GLU A 293 -9.03 12.90 11.63
N ALA A 294 -8.93 13.92 10.78
CA ALA A 294 -9.68 13.98 9.53
C ALA A 294 -9.30 12.85 8.55
N GLU A 295 -8.03 12.42 8.57
CA GLU A 295 -7.48 11.43 7.64
C GLU A 295 -7.37 10.03 8.26
N ARG A 296 -7.69 9.88 9.55
CA ARG A 296 -7.53 8.63 10.33
C ARG A 296 -8.18 7.43 9.66
N GLY A 297 -9.47 7.55 9.36
CA GLY A 297 -10.25 6.47 8.75
C GLY A 297 -9.65 6.03 7.41
N PHE A 298 -9.32 7.01 6.56
CA PHE A 298 -8.71 6.78 5.25
C PHE A 298 -7.34 6.11 5.34
N VAL A 299 -6.38 6.71 6.04
CA VAL A 299 -5.00 6.21 6.10
C VAL A 299 -4.95 4.82 6.73
N MET A 300 -5.68 4.60 7.83
CA MET A 300 -5.72 3.29 8.47
C MET A 300 -6.37 2.23 7.57
N HIS A 301 -7.46 2.58 6.85
CA HIS A 301 -8.12 1.69 5.90
C HIS A 301 -7.16 1.23 4.79
N GLU A 302 -6.44 2.16 4.18
CA GLU A 302 -5.50 1.80 3.10
C GLU A 302 -4.26 1.05 3.60
N ILE A 303 -3.76 1.35 4.81
CA ILE A 303 -2.67 0.55 5.42
C ILE A 303 -3.15 -0.90 5.63
N LEU A 304 -4.38 -1.11 6.10
CA LEU A 304 -4.94 -2.46 6.25
C LEU A 304 -5.07 -3.19 4.91
N HIS A 305 -5.51 -2.50 3.85
CA HIS A 305 -5.51 -3.06 2.50
C HIS A 305 -4.10 -3.48 2.06
N GLY A 306 -3.10 -2.64 2.29
CA GLY A 306 -1.70 -3.00 2.05
C GLY A 306 -1.24 -4.21 2.85
N LEU A 307 -1.71 -4.37 4.09
CA LEU A 307 -1.42 -5.53 4.94
C LEU A 307 -2.22 -6.79 4.58
N GLY A 308 -2.96 -6.78 3.46
CA GLY A 308 -3.61 -7.97 2.91
C GLY A 308 -5.07 -8.13 3.32
N PHE A 309 -5.71 -7.10 3.89
CA PHE A 309 -7.17 -7.10 4.13
C PHE A 309 -7.92 -6.78 2.83
N VAL A 310 -7.84 -7.68 1.85
CA VAL A 310 -8.49 -7.54 0.54
C VAL A 310 -9.15 -8.86 0.13
N ASN A 311 -10.26 -8.78 -0.62
CA ASN A 311 -11.03 -9.97 -1.02
C ASN A 311 -10.18 -11.05 -1.69
N SER A 312 -9.25 -10.66 -2.56
CA SER A 312 -8.34 -11.61 -3.20
C SER A 312 -7.49 -12.39 -2.20
N MET A 313 -7.02 -11.76 -1.12
CA MET A 313 -6.23 -12.43 -0.09
C MET A 313 -7.11 -13.34 0.78
N PHE A 314 -8.37 -12.98 1.03
CA PHE A 314 -9.32 -13.84 1.74
C PHE A 314 -9.68 -15.10 0.95
N ASN A 315 -9.93 -14.98 -0.35
CA ASN A 315 -10.22 -16.11 -1.24
C ASN A 315 -9.05 -17.11 -1.33
N TYR A 316 -7.82 -16.60 -1.20
CA TYR A 316 -6.59 -17.40 -1.28
C TYR A 316 -6.02 -17.73 0.10
N ALA A 317 -6.64 -17.26 1.17
CA ALA A 317 -6.23 -17.55 2.54
C ALA A 317 -6.28 -19.06 2.77
N ARG A 318 -5.21 -19.60 3.36
CA ARG A 318 -5.13 -21.01 3.71
C ARG A 318 -5.19 -21.19 5.22
N ASP A 319 -5.83 -22.27 5.66
CA ASP A 319 -5.84 -22.70 7.05
C ASP A 319 -4.49 -23.30 7.46
N SER A 320 -4.40 -23.73 8.72
CA SER A 320 -3.19 -24.36 9.26
C SER A 320 -2.85 -25.69 8.58
N ALA A 321 -3.80 -26.35 7.91
CA ALA A 321 -3.58 -27.54 7.10
C ALA A 321 -3.15 -27.22 5.65
N GLY A 322 -3.16 -25.95 5.27
CA GLY A 322 -2.87 -25.48 3.91
C GLY A 322 -4.07 -25.55 2.97
N GLN A 323 -5.27 -25.86 3.48
CA GLN A 323 -6.51 -25.85 2.69
C GLN A 323 -7.01 -24.42 2.54
N ARG A 324 -7.64 -24.10 1.40
CA ARG A 324 -8.26 -22.78 1.23
C ARG A 324 -9.38 -22.61 2.25
N LYS A 325 -9.42 -21.44 2.90
CA LYS A 325 -10.44 -21.10 3.90
C LYS A 325 -11.79 -20.75 3.29
N TYR A 326 -11.84 -20.44 1.97
CA TYR A 326 -13.03 -19.95 1.27
C TYR A 326 -13.71 -18.81 2.05
N MET A 327 -12.90 -17.86 2.52
CA MET A 327 -13.42 -16.65 3.12
C MET A 327 -13.87 -15.77 1.96
N ILE A 328 -15.19 -15.70 1.77
CA ILE A 328 -15.96 -15.02 0.69
C ILE A 328 -16.34 -15.96 -0.46
#